data_AF-A0A1F6G1X5-F1
#
_entry.id   AF-A0A1F6G1X5-F1
#
_cell.length_a   1.000
_cell.length_b   1.000
_cell.length_c   1.000
_cell.angle_alpha   90.00
_cell.angle_beta   90.00
_cell.angle_gamma   90.00
#
_symmetry.space_group_name_H-M   'P 1'
#
loop_
_entity.id
_entity.type
_entity.pdbx_description
1 polymer ?
#
loop_
_entity_poly.entity_id
_entity_poly.type
_entity_poly.pdbx_seq_one_letter_code
_entity_poly.pdbx_strand_id
1 'polypeptide(L)'
;MRKLLLTILIVSVVFVGLVASAVFFQQKKSALTQAKKFDVEFQTARDLLKSGKTKGGTMLLKELADDRKNTARDRANAIEEIAHHYHKTRDPEITRVISFAEPYRSMFLRAADERDAYNLIFEYAASLYPLPVSEFRTAQMYAEEILSLNRSPNRDRERRETLTDQYLDKIRESIARAETELRSHPDRYERDIPSILLRKAELAGTLIRAGYDFIGDTEILYEEALSAAADNKDLSGFVVFHYAIFLAHTAPEERKEDIVTLASRFYASSEYEGSNILTFFKNAKDDPELNNRGTLRVADVDPKFKEFLRTRFGWPI
;
A
#
# COMPACT_ATOMS: atom_id res chain seq x y z
N MET A 1 26.02 60.78 -23.15
CA MET A 1 26.34 59.33 -23.05
C MET A 1 25.77 58.64 -21.80
N ARG A 2 25.95 59.15 -20.57
CA ARG A 2 25.43 58.50 -19.33
C ARG A 2 23.91 58.24 -19.31
N LYS A 3 23.07 59.15 -19.83
CA LYS A 3 21.61 58.96 -19.89
C LYS A 3 21.17 57.83 -20.84
N LEU A 4 21.86 57.64 -21.96
CA LEU A 4 21.52 56.62 -22.97
C LEU A 4 21.84 55.20 -22.45
N LEU A 5 22.97 55.04 -21.75
CA LEU A 5 23.37 53.77 -21.12
C LEU A 5 22.42 53.35 -20.00
N LEU A 6 21.91 54.30 -19.20
CA LEU A 6 20.94 54.02 -18.13
C LEU A 6 19.58 53.58 -18.71
N THR A 7 19.11 54.22 -19.78
CA THR A 7 17.85 53.83 -20.45
C THR A 7 17.95 52.45 -21.09
N ILE A 8 19.07 52.12 -21.74
CA ILE A 8 19.29 50.77 -22.32
C ILE A 8 19.34 49.71 -21.23
N LEU A 9 19.99 49.99 -20.08
CA LEU A 9 20.04 49.07 -18.95
C LEU A 9 18.65 48.82 -18.34
N ILE A 10 17.84 49.88 -18.15
CA ILE A 10 16.47 49.76 -17.61
C ILE A 10 15.56 49.00 -18.57
N VAL A 11 15.62 49.29 -19.88
CA VAL A 11 14.83 48.57 -20.89
C VAL A 11 15.23 47.09 -20.95
N SER A 12 16.52 46.78 -20.82
CA SER A 12 17.01 45.39 -20.83
C SER A 12 16.57 44.62 -19.59
N VAL A 13 16.61 45.22 -18.40
CA VAL A 13 16.15 44.57 -17.15
C VAL A 13 14.63 44.36 -17.14
N VAL A 14 13.86 45.34 -17.63
CA VAL A 14 12.40 45.23 -17.74
C VAL A 14 12.01 44.19 -18.80
N PHE A 15 12.72 44.13 -19.92
CA PHE A 15 12.47 43.14 -20.98
C PHE A 15 12.83 41.72 -20.54
N VAL A 16 13.97 41.52 -19.86
CA VAL A 16 14.34 40.21 -19.28
C VAL A 16 13.33 39.78 -18.19
N GLY A 17 12.86 40.71 -17.35
CA GLY A 17 11.82 40.45 -16.36
C GLY A 17 10.48 40.04 -16.97
N LEU A 18 10.05 40.71 -18.04
CA LEU A 18 8.81 40.39 -18.78
C LEU A 18 8.88 39.05 -19.52
N VAL A 19 10.02 38.73 -20.14
CA VAL A 19 10.23 37.44 -20.80
C VAL A 19 10.29 36.30 -19.77
N ALA A 20 11.01 36.48 -18.66
CA ALA A 20 11.09 35.47 -17.60
C ALA A 20 9.73 35.18 -16.97
N SER A 21 8.91 36.22 -16.73
CA SER A 21 7.56 36.06 -16.21
C SER A 21 6.61 35.41 -17.23
N ALA A 22 6.67 35.78 -18.52
CA ALA A 22 5.88 35.12 -19.55
C ALA A 22 6.21 33.62 -19.71
N VAL A 23 7.50 33.26 -19.67
CA VAL A 23 7.97 31.87 -19.68
C VAL A 23 7.47 31.12 -18.44
N PHE A 24 7.56 31.74 -17.26
CA PHE A 24 7.04 31.15 -16.01
C PHE A 24 5.52 30.92 -16.07
N PHE A 25 4.74 31.87 -16.60
CA PHE A 25 3.29 31.71 -16.77
C PHE A 25 2.94 30.63 -17.79
N GLN A 26 3.67 30.52 -18.90
CA GLN A 26 3.47 29.45 -19.87
C GLN A 26 3.82 28.08 -19.29
N GLN A 27 4.93 27.96 -18.56
CA GLN A 27 5.31 26.73 -17.86
C GLN A 27 4.25 26.33 -16.82
N LYS A 28 3.76 27.28 -16.02
CA LYS A 28 2.70 27.02 -15.03
C LYS A 28 1.39 26.59 -15.70
N LYS A 29 1.00 27.21 -16.81
CA LYS A 29 -0.20 26.83 -17.58
C LYS A 29 -0.06 25.44 -18.21
N SER A 30 1.11 25.14 -18.77
CA SER A 30 1.43 23.82 -19.33
C SER A 30 1.40 22.74 -18.24
N ALA A 31 2.01 23.00 -17.08
CA ALA A 31 2.00 22.09 -15.94
C ALA A 31 0.58 21.84 -15.41
N LEU A 32 -0.25 22.89 -15.30
CA LEU A 32 -1.65 22.74 -14.89
C LEU A 32 -2.48 21.93 -15.91
N THR A 33 -2.18 22.09 -17.20
CA THR A 33 -2.85 21.31 -18.26
C THR A 33 -2.43 19.85 -18.20
N GLN A 34 -1.14 19.57 -17.96
CA GLN A 34 -0.63 18.22 -17.80
C GLN A 34 -1.19 17.54 -16.54
N ALA A 35 -1.24 18.24 -15.40
CA ALA A 35 -1.81 17.70 -14.16
C ALA A 35 -3.29 17.33 -14.33
N LYS A 36 -4.09 18.21 -14.93
CA LYS A 36 -5.50 17.92 -15.25
C LYS A 36 -5.65 16.73 -16.20
N LYS A 37 -4.76 16.62 -17.19
CA LYS A 37 -4.75 15.49 -18.12
C LYS A 37 -4.47 14.18 -17.37
N PHE A 38 -3.45 14.17 -16.52
CA PHE A 38 -3.12 13.01 -15.67
C PHE A 38 -4.32 12.62 -14.82
N ASP A 39 -4.95 13.55 -14.10
CA ASP A 39 -6.08 13.24 -13.20
C ASP A 39 -7.25 12.58 -13.95
N VAL A 40 -7.58 13.08 -15.15
CA VAL A 40 -8.65 12.52 -16.00
C VAL A 40 -8.29 11.13 -16.50
N GLU A 41 -7.07 10.93 -17.01
CA GLU A 41 -6.61 9.64 -17.52
C GLU A 41 -6.47 8.61 -16.41
N PHE A 42 -5.94 9.01 -15.25
CA PHE A 42 -5.82 8.16 -14.08
C PHE A 42 -7.20 7.71 -13.58
N GLN A 43 -8.16 8.64 -13.45
CA GLN A 43 -9.52 8.28 -13.06
C GLN A 43 -10.22 7.40 -14.10
N THR A 44 -10.01 7.67 -15.39
CA THR A 44 -10.49 6.82 -16.48
C THR A 44 -9.95 5.39 -16.35
N ALA A 45 -8.65 5.25 -16.05
CA ALA A 45 -8.04 3.94 -15.85
C ALA A 45 -8.69 3.18 -14.68
N ARG A 46 -8.93 3.85 -13.56
CA ARG A 46 -9.62 3.25 -12.40
C ARG A 46 -11.04 2.80 -12.73
N ASP A 47 -11.77 3.57 -13.53
CA ASP A 47 -13.13 3.22 -13.93
C ASP A 47 -13.15 2.04 -14.93
N LEU A 48 -12.15 1.94 -15.80
CA LEU A 48 -11.93 0.75 -16.63
C LEU A 48 -11.65 -0.49 -15.77
N LEU A 49 -10.75 -0.39 -14.79
CA LEU A 49 -10.44 -1.49 -13.86
C LEU A 49 -11.69 -1.92 -13.07
N LYS A 50 -12.46 -0.97 -12.51
CA LYS A 50 -13.70 -1.26 -11.77
C LYS A 50 -14.78 -1.90 -12.64
N SER A 51 -14.83 -1.60 -13.93
CA SER A 51 -15.80 -2.18 -14.87
C SER A 51 -15.34 -3.50 -15.51
N GLY A 52 -14.25 -4.10 -15.02
CA GLY A 52 -13.71 -5.37 -15.52
C GLY A 52 -12.97 -5.25 -16.85
N LYS A 53 -12.71 -4.03 -17.33
CA LYS A 53 -11.88 -3.79 -18.52
C LYS A 53 -10.40 -3.72 -18.13
N THR A 54 -9.93 -4.78 -17.45
CA THR A 54 -8.62 -4.84 -16.79
C THR A 54 -7.49 -4.44 -17.72
N LYS A 55 -7.38 -5.09 -18.89
CA LYS A 55 -6.34 -4.81 -19.88
C LYS A 55 -6.23 -3.32 -20.23
N GLY A 56 -7.35 -2.68 -20.54
CA GLY A 56 -7.38 -1.27 -20.94
C GLY A 56 -6.98 -0.33 -19.80
N GLY A 57 -7.48 -0.59 -18.58
CA GLY A 57 -7.12 0.19 -17.40
C GLY A 57 -5.63 0.06 -17.06
N THR A 58 -5.09 -1.17 -17.06
CA THR A 58 -3.66 -1.42 -16.79
C THR A 58 -2.76 -0.79 -17.86
N MET A 59 -3.12 -0.88 -19.14
CA MET A 59 -2.36 -0.23 -20.22
C MET A 59 -2.29 1.29 -20.03
N LEU A 60 -3.43 1.93 -19.69
CA LEU A 60 -3.46 3.38 -19.46
C LEU A 60 -2.60 3.80 -18.25
N LEU A 61 -2.66 3.05 -17.14
CA LEU A 61 -1.78 3.31 -15.99
C LEU A 61 -0.30 3.14 -16.36
N LYS A 62 0.03 2.14 -17.16
CA LYS A 62 1.41 1.94 -17.65
C LYS A 62 1.87 3.13 -18.49
N GLU A 63 1.02 3.63 -19.39
CA GLU A 63 1.33 4.84 -20.20
C GLU A 63 1.56 6.06 -19.31
N LEU A 64 0.73 6.26 -18.27
CA LEU A 64 0.90 7.34 -17.30
C LEU A 64 2.21 7.22 -16.49
N ALA A 65 2.60 6.00 -16.13
CA ALA A 65 3.87 5.72 -15.44
C ALA A 65 5.09 5.97 -16.33
N ASP A 66 4.98 5.73 -17.63
CA ASP A 66 6.06 5.89 -18.61
C ASP A 66 6.21 7.34 -19.11
N ASP A 67 5.15 8.16 -19.08
CA ASP A 67 5.19 9.55 -19.56
C ASP A 67 6.05 10.44 -18.64
N ARG A 68 7.23 10.82 -19.15
CA ARG A 68 8.19 11.70 -18.46
C ARG A 68 7.71 13.15 -18.29
N LYS A 69 6.59 13.53 -18.90
CA LYS A 69 5.93 14.83 -18.65
C LYS A 69 5.13 14.83 -17.36
N ASN A 70 4.74 13.66 -16.86
CA ASN A 70 4.10 13.52 -15.55
C ASN A 70 5.14 13.68 -14.44
N THR A 71 4.71 14.17 -13.27
CA THR A 71 5.62 14.31 -12.13
C THR A 71 6.07 12.94 -11.62
N ALA A 72 7.18 12.88 -10.86
CA ALA A 72 7.64 11.62 -10.28
C ALA A 72 6.56 10.97 -9.38
N ARG A 73 5.79 11.81 -8.65
CA ARG A 73 4.64 11.39 -7.85
C ARG A 73 3.53 10.79 -8.69
N ASP A 74 3.14 11.45 -9.77
CA ASP A 74 2.06 10.97 -10.66
C ASP A 74 2.42 9.61 -11.28
N ARG A 75 3.68 9.48 -11.70
CA ARG A 75 4.21 8.22 -12.23
C ARG A 75 4.23 7.12 -11.16
N ALA A 76 4.66 7.44 -9.94
CA ALA A 76 4.62 6.51 -8.80
C ALA A 76 3.18 6.09 -8.47
N ASN A 77 2.22 7.01 -8.48
CA ASN A 77 0.80 6.73 -8.22
C ASN A 77 0.22 5.74 -9.25
N ALA A 78 0.59 5.92 -10.52
CA ALA A 78 0.17 5.00 -11.58
C ALA A 78 0.71 3.57 -11.37
N ILE A 79 1.98 3.45 -10.94
CA ILE A 79 2.60 2.16 -10.62
C ILE A 79 1.95 1.53 -9.38
N GLU A 80 1.73 2.33 -8.33
CA GLU A 80 1.09 1.89 -7.09
C GLU A 80 -0.33 1.38 -7.36
N GLU A 81 -1.13 2.07 -8.19
CA GLU A 81 -2.50 1.66 -8.53
C GLU A 81 -2.52 0.32 -9.30
N ILE A 82 -1.55 0.08 -10.20
CA ILE A 82 -1.41 -1.23 -10.88
C ILE A 82 -1.21 -2.34 -9.84
N ALA A 83 -0.25 -2.16 -8.93
CA ALA A 83 0.06 -3.16 -7.91
C ALA A 83 -1.09 -3.34 -6.91
N HIS A 84 -1.72 -2.24 -6.49
CA HIS A 84 -2.88 -2.27 -5.62
C HIS A 84 -4.02 -3.07 -6.25
N HIS A 85 -4.33 -2.81 -7.52
CA HIS A 85 -5.42 -3.50 -8.20
C HIS A 85 -5.14 -5.01 -8.29
N TYR A 86 -3.90 -5.41 -8.61
CA TYR A 86 -3.51 -6.82 -8.57
C TYR A 86 -3.73 -7.46 -7.20
N HIS A 87 -3.27 -6.83 -6.12
CA HIS A 87 -3.48 -7.40 -4.78
C HIS A 87 -4.96 -7.52 -4.40
N LYS A 88 -5.81 -6.65 -4.93
CA LYS A 88 -7.25 -6.68 -4.68
C LYS A 88 -7.97 -7.77 -5.46
N THR A 89 -7.63 -7.99 -6.73
CA THR A 89 -8.40 -8.84 -7.65
C THR A 89 -7.73 -10.15 -8.00
N ARG A 90 -6.40 -10.22 -7.87
CA ARG A 90 -5.56 -11.31 -8.39
C ARG A 90 -5.81 -11.58 -9.88
N ASP A 91 -6.21 -10.56 -10.64
CA ASP A 91 -6.51 -10.71 -12.06
C ASP A 91 -5.21 -10.92 -12.86
N PRO A 92 -5.00 -12.10 -13.48
CA PRO A 92 -3.76 -12.40 -14.20
C PRO A 92 -3.57 -11.54 -15.45
N GLU A 93 -4.63 -10.88 -15.95
CA GLU A 93 -4.53 -9.98 -17.09
C GLU A 93 -3.63 -8.77 -16.80
N ILE A 94 -3.58 -8.30 -15.54
CA ILE A 94 -2.70 -7.20 -15.12
C ILE A 94 -1.24 -7.60 -15.38
N THR A 95 -0.87 -8.80 -14.93
CA THR A 95 0.48 -9.36 -15.08
C THR A 95 0.84 -9.59 -16.54
N ARG A 96 -0.10 -10.09 -17.35
CA ARG A 96 0.11 -10.24 -18.81
C ARG A 96 0.43 -8.90 -19.49
N VAL A 97 -0.18 -7.80 -19.04
CA VAL A 97 0.05 -6.47 -19.63
C VAL A 97 1.44 -5.93 -19.29
N ILE A 98 1.91 -6.07 -18.05
CA ILE A 98 3.12 -5.37 -17.60
C ILE A 98 4.40 -6.21 -17.66
N SER A 99 4.31 -7.55 -17.51
CA SER A 99 5.47 -8.42 -17.29
C SER A 99 6.50 -8.50 -18.42
N PHE A 100 6.15 -8.05 -19.63
CA PHE A 100 7.06 -8.10 -20.79
C PHE A 100 7.86 -6.82 -21.02
N ALA A 101 7.51 -5.73 -20.35
CA ALA A 101 8.15 -4.42 -20.53
C ALA A 101 9.04 -4.06 -19.34
N GLU A 102 10.19 -3.44 -19.62
CA GLU A 102 10.97 -2.80 -18.55
C GLU A 102 10.21 -1.58 -17.99
N PRO A 103 10.35 -1.30 -16.68
CA PRO A 103 11.21 -1.98 -15.70
C PRO A 103 10.58 -3.24 -15.07
N TYR A 104 9.29 -3.49 -15.29
CA TYR A 104 8.53 -4.57 -14.64
C TYR A 104 9.10 -5.95 -14.93
N ARG A 105 9.48 -6.22 -16.18
CA ARG A 105 10.04 -7.51 -16.59
C ARG A 105 11.19 -7.97 -15.68
N SER A 106 12.11 -7.07 -15.34
CA SER A 106 13.23 -7.40 -14.45
C SER A 106 12.78 -7.83 -13.05
N MET A 107 11.65 -7.32 -12.55
CA MET A 107 11.11 -7.66 -11.23
C MET A 107 10.51 -9.07 -11.24
N PHE A 108 9.74 -9.41 -12.28
CA PHE A 108 9.21 -10.76 -12.46
C PHE A 108 10.31 -11.82 -12.66
N LEU A 109 11.43 -11.47 -13.30
CA LEU A 109 12.56 -12.38 -13.46
C LEU A 109 13.36 -12.63 -12.16
N ARG A 110 13.28 -11.70 -11.20
CA ARG A 110 14.00 -11.77 -9.91
C ARG A 110 13.17 -12.35 -8.77
N ALA A 111 11.85 -12.29 -8.89
CA ALA A 111 10.92 -12.74 -7.88
C ALA A 111 10.81 -14.27 -7.82
N ALA A 112 10.53 -14.81 -6.63
CA ALA A 112 10.25 -16.24 -6.48
C ALA A 112 8.86 -16.60 -7.00
N ASP A 113 7.90 -15.68 -6.83
CA ASP A 113 6.53 -15.81 -7.30
C ASP A 113 5.94 -14.44 -7.74
N GLU A 114 4.68 -14.45 -8.17
CA GLU A 114 4.00 -13.24 -8.66
C GLU A 114 3.81 -12.20 -7.55
N ARG A 115 3.51 -12.62 -6.32
CA ARG A 115 3.35 -11.70 -5.17
C ARG A 115 4.65 -10.96 -4.89
N ASP A 116 5.77 -11.66 -4.90
CA ASP A 116 7.10 -11.08 -4.72
C ASP A 116 7.41 -10.07 -5.83
N ALA A 117 7.01 -10.35 -7.07
CA ALA A 117 7.17 -9.40 -8.16
C ALA A 117 6.39 -8.10 -7.90
N TYR A 118 5.16 -8.19 -7.39
CA TYR A 118 4.38 -7.00 -7.05
C TYR A 118 4.90 -6.25 -5.81
N ASN A 119 5.53 -6.93 -4.85
CA ASN A 119 6.26 -6.25 -3.79
C ASN A 119 7.43 -5.41 -4.34
N LEU A 120 8.19 -5.95 -5.30
CA LEU A 120 9.24 -5.20 -6.00
C LEU A 120 8.67 -4.03 -6.84
N ILE A 121 7.44 -4.15 -7.35
CA ILE A 121 6.75 -3.05 -8.05
C ILE A 121 6.40 -1.91 -7.07
N PHE A 122 5.96 -2.21 -5.85
CA PHE A 122 5.78 -1.17 -4.81
C PHE A 122 7.11 -0.53 -4.42
N GLU A 123 8.18 -1.31 -4.26
CA GLU A 123 9.52 -0.77 -3.99
C GLU A 123 9.97 0.16 -5.13
N TYR A 124 9.67 -0.21 -6.38
CA TYR A 124 9.95 0.65 -7.52
C TYR A 124 9.14 1.96 -7.50
N ALA A 125 7.83 1.90 -7.18
CA ALA A 125 7.03 3.10 -7.01
C ALA A 125 7.60 4.04 -5.93
N ALA A 126 7.95 3.49 -4.76
CA ALA A 126 8.58 4.22 -3.66
C ALA A 126 9.92 4.85 -4.07
N SER A 127 10.70 4.17 -4.93
CA SER A 127 11.96 4.72 -5.46
C SER A 127 11.79 5.95 -6.37
N LEU A 128 10.60 6.13 -6.97
CA LEU A 128 10.29 7.31 -7.77
C LEU A 128 9.76 8.46 -6.90
N TYR A 129 8.90 8.16 -5.94
CA TYR A 129 8.35 9.12 -4.99
C TYR A 129 7.84 8.37 -3.73
N PRO A 130 8.07 8.90 -2.51
CA PRO A 130 7.76 8.19 -1.26
C PRO A 130 6.26 8.17 -0.93
N LEU A 131 5.48 7.45 -1.73
CA LEU A 131 4.05 7.27 -1.49
C LEU A 131 3.84 6.43 -0.22
N PRO A 132 3.01 6.87 0.75
CA PRO A 132 2.87 6.17 2.03
C PRO A 132 2.45 4.71 1.89
N VAL A 133 1.54 4.39 0.97
CA VAL A 133 1.09 3.00 0.74
C VAL A 133 2.23 2.13 0.22
N SER A 134 2.97 2.60 -0.80
CA SER A 134 4.15 1.91 -1.35
C SER A 134 5.27 1.74 -0.31
N GLU A 135 5.54 2.76 0.51
CA GLU A 135 6.57 2.71 1.55
C GLU A 135 6.21 1.71 2.66
N PHE A 136 4.97 1.74 3.17
CA PHE A 136 4.55 0.74 4.17
C PHE A 136 4.47 -0.68 3.59
N ARG A 137 4.10 -0.84 2.31
CA ARG A 137 4.18 -2.14 1.62
C ARG A 137 5.62 -2.64 1.51
N THR A 138 6.55 -1.76 1.15
CA THR A 138 7.98 -2.07 1.07
C THR A 138 8.53 -2.48 2.44
N ALA A 139 8.20 -1.72 3.49
CA ALA A 139 8.57 -2.06 4.86
C ALA A 139 7.97 -3.41 5.31
N GLN A 140 6.70 -3.70 4.97
CA GLN A 140 6.05 -4.98 5.26
C GLN A 140 6.77 -6.15 4.59
N MET A 141 7.14 -6.02 3.31
CA MET A 141 7.93 -7.02 2.59
C MET A 141 9.22 -7.36 3.36
N TYR A 142 9.98 -6.35 3.77
CA TYR A 142 11.22 -6.55 4.52
C TYR A 142 10.98 -7.15 5.91
N ALA A 143 9.89 -6.80 6.59
CA ALA A 143 9.53 -7.40 7.88
C ALA A 143 9.16 -8.90 7.73
N GLU A 144 8.48 -9.28 6.64
CA GLU A 144 8.18 -10.67 6.31
C GLU A 144 9.44 -11.49 6.01
N GLU A 145 10.42 -10.89 5.32
CA GLU A 145 11.74 -11.51 5.08
C GLU A 145 12.50 -11.78 6.38
N ILE A 146 12.52 -10.84 7.33
CA ILE A 146 13.11 -11.06 8.67
C ILE A 146 12.43 -12.24 9.37
N LEU A 147 11.10 -12.30 9.34
CA LEU A 147 10.32 -13.42 9.90
C LEU A 147 10.68 -14.77 9.25
N SER A 148 10.90 -14.79 7.95
CA SER A 148 11.35 -15.98 7.19
C SER A 148 12.77 -16.41 7.57
N LEU A 149 13.68 -15.45 7.71
CA LEU A 149 15.06 -15.66 8.17
C LEU A 149 15.11 -16.25 9.58
N ASN A 150 14.28 -15.76 10.49
CA ASN A 150 14.20 -16.26 11.88
C ASN A 150 13.69 -17.71 11.95
N ARG A 151 12.82 -18.12 11.03
CA ARG A 151 12.27 -19.49 10.96
C ARG A 151 13.19 -20.49 10.26
N SER A 152 14.30 -20.06 9.68
CA SER A 152 15.22 -20.90 8.91
C SER A 152 16.48 -21.23 9.72
N PRO A 153 16.49 -22.25 10.61
CA PRO A 153 17.61 -22.50 11.54
C PRO A 153 18.94 -22.79 10.83
N ASN A 154 18.90 -23.34 9.61
CA ASN A 154 20.08 -23.81 8.88
C ASN A 154 20.86 -22.73 8.09
N ARG A 155 20.43 -21.46 8.12
CA ARG A 155 21.20 -20.37 7.46
C ARG A 155 22.38 -19.95 8.33
N ASP A 156 23.52 -19.66 7.70
CA ASP A 156 24.67 -19.02 8.34
C ASP A 156 24.21 -17.84 9.22
N ARG A 157 24.56 -17.90 10.51
CA ARG A 157 24.10 -16.97 11.54
C ARG A 157 24.58 -15.56 11.24
N GLU A 158 25.85 -15.39 10.87
CA GLU A 158 26.44 -14.07 10.61
C GLU A 158 25.77 -13.40 9.40
N ARG A 159 25.55 -14.17 8.33
CA ARG A 159 24.82 -13.70 7.15
C ARG A 159 23.38 -13.31 7.48
N ARG A 160 22.72 -14.05 8.37
CA ARG A 160 21.34 -13.76 8.80
C ARG A 160 21.27 -12.46 9.59
N GLU A 161 22.14 -12.29 10.58
CA GLU A 161 22.22 -11.07 11.39
C GLU A 161 22.48 -9.85 10.48
N THR A 162 23.44 -9.97 9.56
CA THR A 162 23.75 -8.91 8.58
C THR A 162 22.55 -8.53 7.71
N LEU A 163 21.82 -9.52 7.17
CA LEU A 163 20.64 -9.26 6.34
C LEU A 163 19.50 -8.65 7.16
N THR A 164 19.30 -9.12 8.39
CA THR A 164 18.29 -8.57 9.30
C THR A 164 18.56 -7.10 9.59
N ASP A 165 19.80 -6.72 9.89
CA ASP A 165 20.17 -5.31 10.13
C ASP A 165 19.91 -4.44 8.90
N GLN A 166 20.30 -4.92 7.70
CA GLN A 166 20.02 -4.22 6.45
C GLN A 166 18.52 -4.02 6.20
N TYR A 167 17.70 -5.03 6.49
CA TYR A 167 16.24 -4.95 6.33
C TYR A 167 15.61 -4.02 7.38
N LEU A 168 16.07 -4.02 8.63
CA LEU A 168 15.62 -3.08 9.65
C LEU A 168 15.90 -1.63 9.26
N ASP A 169 17.06 -1.33 8.68
CA ASP A 169 17.39 0.01 8.21
C ASP A 169 16.48 0.46 7.07
N LYS A 170 16.20 -0.43 6.10
CA LYS A 170 15.22 -0.16 5.03
C LYS A 170 13.82 0.10 5.58
N ILE A 171 13.39 -0.69 6.57
CA ILE A 171 12.08 -0.52 7.22
C ILE A 171 11.99 0.86 7.89
N ARG A 172 13.00 1.24 8.67
CA ARG A 172 13.05 2.56 9.34
C ARG A 172 13.02 3.70 8.33
N GLU A 173 13.79 3.58 7.25
CA GLU A 173 13.82 4.60 6.19
C GLU A 173 12.45 4.74 5.51
N SER A 174 11.81 3.62 5.13
CA SER A 174 10.49 3.63 4.52
C SER A 174 9.42 4.25 5.43
N ILE A 175 9.41 3.90 6.73
CA ILE A 175 8.49 4.52 7.70
C ILE A 175 8.73 6.03 7.77
N ALA A 176 9.99 6.46 7.91
CA ALA A 176 10.32 7.88 8.03
C ALA A 176 9.90 8.69 6.79
N ARG A 177 10.09 8.13 5.58
CA ARG A 177 9.66 8.75 4.33
C ARG A 177 8.13 8.82 4.22
N ALA A 178 7.43 7.73 4.53
CA ALA A 178 5.96 7.68 4.53
C ALA A 178 5.36 8.72 5.50
N GLU A 179 5.86 8.77 6.73
CA GLU A 179 5.35 9.69 7.74
C GLU A 179 5.66 11.15 7.41
N THR A 180 6.82 11.42 6.80
CA THR A 180 7.16 12.78 6.35
C THR A 180 6.18 13.23 5.27
N GLU A 181 5.91 12.38 4.27
CA GLU A 181 4.95 12.68 3.21
C GLU A 181 3.53 12.91 3.77
N LEU A 182 3.07 12.06 4.70
CA LEU A 182 1.76 12.23 5.36
C LEU A 182 1.65 13.55 6.13
N ARG A 183 2.69 13.92 6.88
CA ARG A 183 2.71 15.18 7.65
C ARG A 183 2.80 16.41 6.75
N SER A 184 3.57 16.34 5.66
CA SER A 184 3.75 17.46 4.75
C SER A 184 2.56 17.69 3.83
N HIS A 185 1.79 16.64 3.53
CA HIS A 185 0.71 16.67 2.55
C HIS A 185 -0.55 15.91 2.99
N PRO A 186 -1.12 16.20 4.17
CA PRO A 186 -2.22 15.43 4.76
C PRO A 186 -3.49 15.43 3.89
N ASP A 187 -3.75 16.53 3.19
CA ASP A 187 -4.88 16.72 2.27
C ASP A 187 -4.89 15.73 1.10
N ARG A 188 -3.71 15.23 0.70
CA ARG A 188 -3.60 14.29 -0.43
C ARG A 188 -4.03 12.87 -0.09
N TYR A 189 -4.02 12.52 1.19
CA TYR A 189 -4.21 11.15 1.66
C TYR A 189 -5.47 10.96 2.50
N GLU A 190 -6.29 11.99 2.68
CA GLU A 190 -7.48 11.98 3.55
C GLU A 190 -8.35 10.72 3.37
N ARG A 191 -8.57 10.30 2.12
CA ARG A 191 -9.37 9.11 1.79
C ARG A 191 -8.66 7.79 2.06
N ASP A 192 -7.34 7.79 2.04
CA ASP A 192 -6.48 6.61 2.18
C ASP A 192 -5.92 6.46 3.60
N ILE A 193 -6.07 7.48 4.47
CA ILE A 193 -5.62 7.47 5.88
C ILE A 193 -6.01 6.16 6.59
N PRO A 194 -7.27 5.69 6.56
CA PRO A 194 -7.61 4.48 7.30
C PRO A 194 -6.86 3.23 6.78
N SER A 195 -6.67 3.13 5.46
CA SER A 195 -5.89 2.03 4.88
C SER A 195 -4.40 2.16 5.19
N ILE A 196 -3.87 3.37 5.27
CA ILE A 196 -2.46 3.63 5.59
C ILE A 196 -2.18 3.29 7.05
N LEU A 197 -3.07 3.69 7.96
CA LEU A 197 -2.97 3.35 9.39
C LEU A 197 -3.07 1.84 9.63
N LEU A 198 -4.00 1.16 8.95
CA LEU A 198 -4.07 -0.30 9.00
C LEU A 198 -2.72 -0.94 8.60
N ARG A 199 -2.10 -0.49 7.50
CA ARG A 199 -0.79 -1.00 7.07
C ARG A 199 0.30 -0.77 8.10
N LYS A 200 0.31 0.40 8.76
CA LYS A 200 1.23 0.70 9.84
C LYS A 200 1.05 -0.26 11.03
N ALA A 201 -0.20 -0.54 11.42
CA ALA A 201 -0.52 -1.49 12.49
C ALA A 201 -0.11 -2.94 12.12
N GLU A 202 -0.39 -3.38 10.89
CA GLU A 202 0.04 -4.70 10.38
C GLU A 202 1.57 -4.86 10.38
N LEU A 203 2.28 -3.81 9.97
CA LEU A 203 3.74 -3.76 10.00
C LEU A 203 4.28 -3.87 11.43
N ALA A 204 3.72 -3.11 12.36
CA ALA A 204 4.10 -3.17 13.78
C ALA A 204 3.87 -4.58 14.34
N GLY A 205 2.70 -5.18 14.10
CA GLY A 205 2.41 -6.55 14.52
C GLY A 205 3.32 -7.60 13.87
N THR A 206 3.73 -7.39 12.62
CA THR A 206 4.70 -8.24 11.92
C THR A 206 6.09 -8.16 12.57
N LEU A 207 6.55 -6.95 12.91
CA LEU A 207 7.84 -6.75 13.58
C LEU A 207 7.85 -7.31 15.01
N ILE A 208 6.77 -7.15 15.79
CA ILE A 208 6.67 -7.75 17.12
C ILE A 208 6.84 -9.27 17.04
N ARG A 209 6.18 -9.91 16.07
CA ARG A 209 6.33 -11.35 15.81
C ARG A 209 7.74 -11.74 15.36
N ALA A 210 8.48 -10.81 14.76
CA ALA A 210 9.89 -10.97 14.41
C ALA A 210 10.85 -10.67 15.57
N GLY A 211 10.35 -10.20 16.71
CA GLY A 211 11.15 -9.84 17.91
C GLY A 211 11.58 -8.38 17.98
N TYR A 212 10.96 -7.49 17.20
CA TYR A 212 11.32 -6.07 17.13
C TYR A 212 10.13 -5.18 17.48
N ASP A 213 10.35 -4.25 18.41
CA ASP A 213 9.31 -3.34 18.88
C ASP A 213 9.85 -1.90 18.88
N PHE A 214 9.63 -1.18 17.77
CA PHE A 214 10.12 0.20 17.61
C PHE A 214 9.18 1.13 16.83
N ILE A 215 8.07 0.63 16.27
CA ILE A 215 7.10 1.47 15.54
C ILE A 215 6.16 2.20 16.51
N GLY A 216 5.91 1.60 17.68
CA GLY A 216 4.95 2.06 18.67
C GLY A 216 4.09 0.91 19.18
N ASP A 217 3.23 1.21 20.13
CA ASP A 217 2.27 0.24 20.67
C ASP A 217 1.31 -0.22 19.56
N THR A 218 1.33 -1.52 19.26
CA THR A 218 0.56 -2.08 18.13
C THR A 218 -0.95 -2.04 18.38
N GLU A 219 -1.40 -2.16 19.63
CA GLU A 219 -2.83 -2.07 19.96
C GLU A 219 -3.33 -0.65 19.73
N ILE A 220 -2.58 0.37 20.18
CA ILE A 220 -2.90 1.78 19.90
C ILE A 220 -2.98 2.03 18.39
N LEU A 221 -2.06 1.46 17.60
CA LEU A 221 -2.09 1.62 16.14
C LEU A 221 -3.34 0.98 15.50
N TYR A 222 -3.80 -0.17 16.00
CA TYR A 222 -5.07 -0.77 15.55
C TYR A 222 -6.27 0.08 15.97
N GLU A 223 -6.27 0.65 17.16
CA GLU A 223 -7.33 1.55 17.64
C GLU A 223 -7.40 2.85 16.80
N GLU A 224 -6.25 3.44 16.48
CA GLU A 224 -6.17 4.59 15.56
C GLU A 224 -6.73 4.24 14.18
N ALA A 225 -6.37 3.07 13.64
CA ALA A 225 -6.89 2.60 12.36
C ALA A 225 -8.41 2.34 12.42
N LEU A 226 -8.93 1.77 13.51
CA LEU A 226 -10.36 1.55 13.72
C LEU A 226 -11.13 2.87 13.77
N SER A 227 -10.60 3.85 14.51
CA SER A 227 -11.17 5.19 14.64
C SER A 227 -11.25 5.88 13.27
N ALA A 228 -10.16 5.83 12.49
CA ALA A 228 -10.13 6.38 11.14
C ALA A 228 -11.09 5.66 10.18
N ALA A 229 -11.34 4.37 10.39
CA ALA A 229 -12.22 3.57 9.56
C ALA A 229 -13.69 3.56 10.00
N ALA A 230 -14.08 4.33 11.04
CA ALA A 230 -15.39 4.25 11.66
C ALA A 230 -16.57 4.40 10.68
N ASP A 231 -16.45 5.31 9.71
CA ASP A 231 -17.50 5.57 8.71
C ASP A 231 -17.41 4.67 7.46
N ASN A 232 -16.40 3.80 7.39
CA ASN A 232 -16.18 2.89 6.27
C ASN A 232 -16.27 1.43 6.74
N LYS A 233 -17.47 0.85 6.64
CA LYS A 233 -17.72 -0.54 7.06
C LYS A 233 -16.76 -1.57 6.45
N ASP A 234 -16.32 -1.37 5.21
CA ASP A 234 -15.41 -2.30 4.55
C ASP A 234 -14.04 -2.26 5.21
N LEU A 235 -13.45 -1.06 5.32
CA LEU A 235 -12.14 -0.88 5.95
C LEU A 235 -12.19 -1.24 7.44
N SER A 236 -13.24 -0.84 8.16
CA SER A 236 -13.44 -1.20 9.58
C SER A 236 -13.41 -2.72 9.76
N GLY A 237 -14.11 -3.47 8.91
CA GLY A 237 -14.12 -4.93 8.95
C GLY A 237 -12.73 -5.54 8.76
N PHE A 238 -11.92 -5.01 7.82
CA PHE A 238 -10.53 -5.42 7.67
C PHE A 238 -9.69 -5.09 8.91
N VAL A 239 -9.82 -3.89 9.48
CA VAL A 239 -9.05 -3.51 10.68
C VAL A 239 -9.39 -4.44 11.86
N VAL A 240 -10.67 -4.68 12.13
CA VAL A 240 -11.13 -5.60 13.18
C VAL A 240 -10.55 -6.98 13.00
N PHE A 241 -10.61 -7.51 11.78
CA PHE A 241 -10.14 -8.85 11.49
C PHE A 241 -8.62 -8.97 11.65
N HIS A 242 -7.86 -8.00 11.14
CA HIS A 242 -6.40 -8.00 11.26
C HIS A 242 -5.94 -7.77 12.70
N TYR A 243 -6.69 -7.01 13.50
CA TYR A 243 -6.43 -6.88 14.93
C TYR A 243 -6.64 -8.22 15.67
N ALA A 244 -7.73 -8.94 15.37
CA ALA A 244 -7.96 -10.28 15.92
C ALA A 244 -6.84 -11.26 15.51
N ILE A 245 -6.35 -11.18 14.27
CA ILE A 245 -5.20 -11.97 13.81
C ILE A 245 -3.96 -11.64 14.62
N PHE A 246 -3.67 -10.36 14.87
CA PHE A 246 -2.52 -9.95 15.67
C PHE A 246 -2.57 -10.57 17.07
N LEU A 247 -3.69 -10.41 17.79
CA LEU A 247 -3.87 -10.98 19.13
C LEU A 247 -3.76 -12.50 19.14
N ALA A 248 -4.37 -13.18 18.15
CA ALA A 248 -4.26 -14.64 18.01
C ALA A 248 -2.83 -15.12 17.68
N HIS A 249 -1.95 -14.23 17.22
CA HIS A 249 -0.54 -14.55 17.00
C HIS A 249 0.34 -14.31 18.23
N THR A 250 0.03 -13.30 19.03
CA THR A 250 0.91 -12.81 20.10
C THR A 250 0.49 -13.28 21.49
N ALA A 251 -0.81 -13.43 21.75
CA ALA A 251 -1.36 -13.76 23.06
C ALA A 251 -2.71 -14.52 22.95
N PRO A 252 -2.78 -15.68 22.28
CA PRO A 252 -4.04 -16.36 21.96
C PRO A 252 -4.84 -16.82 23.18
N GLU A 253 -4.18 -17.20 24.28
CA GLU A 253 -4.86 -17.66 25.49
C GLU A 253 -5.18 -16.48 26.42
N GLU A 254 -4.22 -15.57 26.62
CA GLU A 254 -4.35 -14.42 27.51
C GLU A 254 -5.36 -13.39 27.00
N ARG A 255 -5.49 -13.26 25.67
CA ARG A 255 -6.38 -12.28 25.01
C ARG A 255 -7.55 -12.94 24.30
N LYS A 256 -7.91 -14.16 24.71
CA LYS A 256 -9.01 -14.94 24.11
C LYS A 256 -10.33 -14.17 24.06
N GLU A 257 -10.71 -13.50 25.15
CA GLU A 257 -11.97 -12.75 25.23
C GLU A 257 -12.01 -11.58 24.23
N ASP A 258 -10.89 -10.90 24.02
CA ASP A 258 -10.78 -9.80 23.05
C ASP A 258 -10.84 -10.33 21.62
N ILE A 259 -10.18 -11.44 21.34
CA ILE A 259 -10.23 -12.11 20.04
C ILE A 259 -11.68 -12.51 19.70
N VAL A 260 -12.39 -13.13 20.65
CA VAL A 260 -13.81 -13.51 20.50
C VAL A 260 -14.68 -12.26 20.31
N THR A 261 -14.43 -11.20 21.07
CA THR A 261 -15.18 -9.94 20.96
C THR A 261 -15.04 -9.34 19.56
N LEU A 262 -13.82 -9.25 19.04
CA LEU A 262 -13.54 -8.75 17.69
C LEU A 262 -14.17 -9.65 16.62
N ALA A 263 -13.97 -10.97 16.70
CA ALA A 263 -14.48 -11.93 15.73
C ALA A 263 -16.03 -12.00 15.72
N SER A 264 -16.67 -11.80 16.87
CA SER A 264 -18.12 -11.83 17.01
C SER A 264 -18.85 -10.83 16.11
N ARG A 265 -18.21 -9.72 15.75
CA ARG A 265 -18.79 -8.71 14.87
C ARG A 265 -19.09 -9.23 13.46
N PHE A 266 -18.50 -10.35 13.05
CA PHE A 266 -18.76 -10.96 11.74
C PHE A 266 -19.93 -11.94 11.72
N TYR A 267 -20.30 -12.51 12.88
CA TYR A 267 -21.31 -13.58 12.94
C TYR A 267 -22.47 -13.34 13.92
N ALA A 268 -22.30 -12.46 14.91
CA ALA A 268 -23.30 -12.18 15.93
C ALA A 268 -24.17 -10.95 15.62
N SER A 269 -23.74 -10.11 14.67
CA SER A 269 -24.46 -8.92 14.22
C SER A 269 -24.51 -8.85 12.68
N SER A 270 -25.39 -7.99 12.15
CA SER A 270 -25.44 -7.70 10.71
C SER A 270 -24.52 -6.54 10.31
N GLU A 271 -23.61 -6.11 11.18
CA GLU A 271 -22.76 -4.92 11.00
C GLU A 271 -22.00 -4.93 9.67
N TYR A 272 -21.43 -6.09 9.32
CA TYR A 272 -20.64 -6.26 8.10
C TYR A 272 -21.41 -6.90 6.95
N GLU A 273 -22.74 -6.94 6.99
CA GLU A 273 -23.52 -7.48 5.88
C GLU A 273 -23.29 -6.71 4.58
N GLY A 274 -23.11 -7.47 3.49
CA GLY A 274 -22.78 -6.93 2.17
C GLY A 274 -21.46 -6.17 2.08
N SER A 275 -20.55 -6.34 3.05
CA SER A 275 -19.20 -5.74 3.01
C SER A 275 -18.20 -6.60 2.23
N ASN A 276 -17.09 -6.00 1.85
CA ASN A 276 -15.98 -6.67 1.17
C ASN A 276 -15.24 -7.65 2.08
N ILE A 277 -15.26 -7.50 3.40
CA ILE A 277 -14.62 -8.46 4.32
C ILE A 277 -15.33 -9.83 4.31
N LEU A 278 -16.65 -9.87 4.15
CA LEU A 278 -17.38 -11.14 3.99
C LEU A 278 -17.08 -11.82 2.65
N THR A 279 -16.92 -11.02 1.59
CA THR A 279 -16.46 -11.53 0.30
C THR A 279 -15.04 -12.07 0.39
N PHE A 280 -14.16 -11.39 1.14
CA PHE A 280 -12.83 -11.88 1.44
C PHE A 280 -12.87 -13.25 2.13
N PHE A 281 -13.67 -13.45 3.18
CA PHE A 281 -13.80 -14.77 3.83
C PHE A 281 -14.33 -15.85 2.89
N LYS A 282 -15.25 -15.50 1.99
CA LYS A 282 -15.74 -16.44 0.97
C LYS A 282 -14.62 -16.89 0.02
N ASN A 283 -13.77 -15.97 -0.41
CA ASN A 283 -12.75 -16.23 -1.43
C ASN A 283 -11.47 -16.85 -0.84
N ALA A 284 -11.08 -16.45 0.38
CA ALA A 284 -9.84 -16.93 1.00
C ALA A 284 -9.82 -18.45 1.18
N LYS A 285 -10.98 -19.09 1.39
CA LYS A 285 -11.08 -20.55 1.60
C LYS A 285 -10.41 -21.38 0.49
N ASP A 286 -10.43 -20.88 -0.76
CA ASP A 286 -9.91 -21.58 -1.95
C ASP A 286 -8.53 -21.06 -2.37
N ASP A 287 -8.02 -20.02 -1.71
CA ASP A 287 -6.79 -19.33 -2.09
C ASP A 287 -5.73 -19.47 -0.98
N PRO A 288 -4.73 -20.36 -1.16
CA PRO A 288 -3.69 -20.56 -0.15
C PRO A 288 -2.84 -19.30 0.13
N GLU A 289 -2.90 -18.28 -0.73
CA GLU A 289 -2.14 -17.04 -0.60
C GLU A 289 -2.90 -15.92 0.14
N LEU A 290 -4.23 -15.99 0.27
CA LEU A 290 -5.07 -14.95 0.91
C LEU A 290 -5.09 -15.00 2.45
N ASN A 291 -3.95 -15.26 3.07
CA ASN A 291 -3.78 -15.28 4.53
C ASN A 291 -4.70 -16.29 5.25
N ASN A 292 -4.86 -17.50 4.70
CA ASN A 292 -5.61 -18.59 5.34
C ASN A 292 -5.12 -18.89 6.76
N ARG A 293 -3.82 -18.70 7.02
CA ARG A 293 -3.25 -18.95 8.35
C ARG A 293 -3.76 -17.97 9.42
N GLY A 294 -4.00 -16.70 9.07
CA GLY A 294 -4.58 -15.73 9.99
C GLY A 294 -6.02 -16.10 10.34
N THR A 295 -6.85 -16.37 9.33
CA THR A 295 -8.23 -16.81 9.51
C THR A 295 -8.33 -18.07 10.37
N LEU A 296 -7.50 -19.08 10.08
CA LEU A 296 -7.46 -20.34 10.84
C LEU A 296 -7.11 -20.11 12.31
N ARG A 297 -6.12 -19.26 12.61
CA ARG A 297 -5.75 -18.95 14.00
C ARG A 297 -6.88 -18.30 14.79
N VAL A 298 -7.62 -17.38 14.18
CA VAL A 298 -8.79 -16.79 14.84
C VAL A 298 -9.87 -17.85 15.06
N ALA A 299 -10.10 -18.72 14.07
CA ALA A 299 -11.06 -19.82 14.17
C ALA A 299 -10.67 -20.89 15.21
N ASP A 300 -9.38 -21.10 15.46
CA ASP A 300 -8.88 -22.00 16.50
C ASP A 300 -9.18 -21.46 17.91
N VAL A 301 -9.17 -20.13 18.08
CA VAL A 301 -9.47 -19.46 19.36
C VAL A 301 -10.99 -19.31 19.58
N ASP A 302 -11.76 -19.01 18.53
CA ASP A 302 -13.21 -18.80 18.58
C ASP A 302 -13.99 -19.86 17.77
N PRO A 303 -14.57 -20.88 18.45
CA PRO A 303 -15.37 -21.91 17.82
C PRO A 303 -16.62 -21.40 17.08
N LYS A 304 -17.20 -20.25 17.47
CA LYS A 304 -18.37 -19.70 16.78
C LYS A 304 -17.98 -19.03 15.48
N PHE A 305 -16.85 -18.33 15.45
CA PHE A 305 -16.28 -17.82 14.21
C PHE A 305 -15.93 -18.98 13.25
N LYS A 306 -15.35 -20.06 13.78
CA LYS A 306 -15.11 -21.30 13.01
C LYS A 306 -16.39 -21.85 12.39
N GLU A 307 -17.45 -21.98 13.19
CA GLU A 307 -18.74 -22.48 12.71
C GLU A 307 -19.36 -21.57 11.66
N PHE A 308 -19.24 -20.25 11.83
CA PHE A 308 -19.67 -19.26 10.85
C PHE A 308 -18.96 -19.44 9.50
N LEU A 309 -17.62 -19.56 9.49
CA LEU A 309 -16.86 -19.81 8.27
C LEU A 309 -17.29 -21.11 7.58
N ARG A 310 -17.48 -22.19 8.35
CA ARG A 310 -17.90 -23.49 7.85
C ARG A 310 -19.29 -23.45 7.23
N THR A 311 -20.27 -22.91 7.95
CA THR A 311 -21.69 -22.93 7.54
C THR A 311 -22.01 -21.91 6.45
N ARG A 312 -21.43 -20.70 6.53
CA ARG A 312 -21.76 -19.61 5.60
C ARG A 312 -20.95 -19.67 4.31
N PHE A 313 -19.68 -20.07 4.40
CA PHE A 313 -18.74 -20.00 3.28
C PHE A 313 -18.17 -21.35 2.87
N GLY A 314 -18.40 -22.42 3.63
CA GLY A 314 -17.96 -23.78 3.27
C GLY A 314 -16.47 -24.03 3.51
N TRP A 315 -15.88 -23.41 4.54
CA TRP A 315 -14.47 -23.64 4.89
C TRP A 315 -14.22 -25.10 5.35
N PRO A 316 -13.13 -25.75 4.92
CA PRO A 316 -12.77 -27.11 5.31
C PRO A 316 -11.93 -27.14 6.61
N ILE A 317 -12.48 -26.64 7.72
CA ILE A 317 -11.73 -26.36 8.96
C ILE A 317 -12.30 -27.01 10.21
#